data_AF-A0A1Q7Y2C7-F1
#
_entry.id   AF-A0A1Q7Y2C7-F1
#
_cell.length_a   1.000
_cell.length_b   1.000
_cell.length_c   1.000
_cell.angle_alpha   90.00
_cell.angle_beta   90.00
_cell.angle_gamma   90.00
#
_symmetry.space_group_name_H-M   'P 1'
#
loop_
_entity.id
_entity.type
_entity.pdbx_description
1 polymer ?
#
loop_
_entity_poly.entity_id
_entity_poly.type
_entity_poly.pdbx_seq_one_letter_code
_entity_poly.pdbx_strand_id
1 'polypeptide(L)'
;MRTDKNKPTADVRFVRMGGGFHVTLGPAVVLWRDADRATGSYSVSATFTQTKNPRHPEGYGLIVGGSRLGESRNRYTYFLVRGDGTFLVKRRVAGDSTVQVTNGWTPSDAVVKADSAGQATNQLGLVVAGRAVTFLANGKEVYTARAADLDTQGIVGYRVNHNLDVHLGALVVRKR
;
A
#
# COMPACT_ATOMS: atom_id res chain seq x y z
N MET A 1 2.50 -9.25 10.80
CA MET A 1 3.01 -7.91 10.44
C MET A 1 4.53 -7.94 10.34
N ARG A 2 5.14 -6.99 9.64
CA ARG A 2 6.59 -6.77 9.58
C ARG A 2 6.89 -5.27 9.61
N THR A 3 7.92 -4.87 10.34
CA THR A 3 8.50 -3.53 10.29
C THR A 3 9.68 -3.50 9.30
N ASP A 4 9.90 -2.38 8.62
CA ASP A 4 11.11 -2.20 7.82
C ASP A 4 12.36 -2.18 8.71
N LYS A 5 13.50 -2.65 8.19
CA LYS A 5 14.78 -2.74 8.92
C LYS A 5 14.68 -3.51 10.25
N ASN A 6 13.68 -4.37 10.41
CA ASN A 6 13.37 -5.08 11.65
C ASN A 6 13.30 -4.15 12.87
N LYS A 7 12.78 -2.93 12.70
CA LYS A 7 12.61 -1.97 13.80
C LYS A 7 11.68 -2.54 14.88
N PRO A 8 11.89 -2.23 16.17
CA PRO A 8 10.99 -2.63 17.24
C PRO A 8 9.55 -2.18 17.00
N THR A 9 8.60 -2.95 17.51
CA THR A 9 7.15 -2.69 17.34
C THR A 9 6.55 -1.86 18.46
N ALA A 10 7.34 -1.40 19.44
CA ALA A 10 6.87 -0.61 20.57
C ALA A 10 6.11 0.65 20.15
N ASP A 11 6.56 1.30 19.06
CA ASP A 11 5.93 2.48 18.48
C ASP A 11 4.92 2.16 17.37
N VAL A 12 4.42 0.92 17.32
CA VAL A 12 3.35 0.51 16.40
C VAL A 12 2.09 0.30 17.22
N ARG A 13 1.15 1.24 17.09
CA ARG A 13 -0.19 1.09 17.66
C ARG A 13 -1.17 0.66 16.57
N PHE A 14 -1.91 -0.40 16.85
CA PHE A 14 -2.90 -0.97 15.95
C PHE A 14 -4.20 -1.22 16.71
N VAL A 15 -5.28 -0.56 16.31
CA VAL A 15 -6.58 -0.65 16.98
C VAL A 15 -7.65 -1.01 15.95
N ARG A 16 -8.53 -1.97 16.27
CA ARG A 16 -9.67 -2.25 15.40
C ARG A 16 -10.62 -1.06 15.38
N MET A 17 -11.02 -0.60 14.21
CA MET A 17 -11.91 0.55 14.05
C MET A 17 -12.83 0.29 12.85
N GLY A 18 -14.15 0.32 13.08
CA GLY A 18 -15.13 -0.04 12.06
C GLY A 18 -14.87 -1.42 11.43
N GLY A 19 -14.91 -1.48 10.10
CA GLY A 19 -14.60 -2.68 9.32
C GLY A 19 -13.10 -2.95 9.11
N GLY A 20 -12.22 -2.11 9.65
CA GLY A 20 -10.77 -2.21 9.47
C GLY A 20 -10.00 -1.83 10.72
N PHE A 21 -8.94 -1.04 10.56
CA PHE A 21 -7.97 -0.76 11.62
C PHE A 21 -7.51 0.69 11.59
N HIS A 22 -7.16 1.22 12.74
CA HIS A 22 -6.42 2.46 12.88
C HIS A 22 -4.97 2.15 13.23
N VAL A 23 -4.03 2.75 12.51
CA VAL A 23 -2.59 2.63 12.78
C VAL A 23 -1.98 3.97 13.14
N THR A 24 -1.17 3.97 14.20
CA THR A 24 -0.27 5.07 14.55
C THR A 24 1.14 4.51 14.61
N LEU A 25 2.04 5.06 13.81
CA LEU A 25 3.33 4.43 13.52
C LEU A 25 4.50 5.34 13.82
N GLY A 26 5.50 4.81 14.52
CA GLY A 26 6.89 5.24 14.42
C GLY A 26 7.54 4.64 13.16
N PRO A 27 7.79 3.32 13.10
CA PRO A 27 8.39 2.67 11.94
C PRO A 27 7.38 2.35 10.84
N ALA A 28 7.87 2.15 9.61
CA ALA A 28 7.04 1.68 8.51
C ALA A 28 6.65 0.20 8.67
N VAL A 29 5.41 -0.16 8.32
CA VAL A 29 4.85 -1.50 8.52
C VAL A 29 4.27 -2.09 7.25
N VAL A 30 4.30 -3.41 7.17
CA VAL A 30 3.52 -4.24 6.25
C VAL A 30 2.55 -5.07 7.09
N LEU A 31 1.26 -5.00 6.73
CA LEU A 31 0.17 -5.67 7.43
C LEU A 31 -0.56 -6.59 6.46
N TRP A 32 -0.76 -7.85 6.85
CA TRP A 32 -1.42 -8.84 6.02
C TRP A 32 -2.09 -9.90 6.89
N ARG A 33 -3.03 -10.64 6.28
CA ARG A 33 -3.50 -11.94 6.77
C ARG A 33 -3.04 -13.00 5.78
N ASP A 34 -2.61 -14.17 6.26
CA ASP A 34 -2.16 -15.24 5.36
C ASP A 34 -3.26 -15.77 4.45
N ALA A 35 -4.53 -15.58 4.84
CA ALA A 35 -5.71 -15.93 4.06
C ALA A 35 -5.99 -14.97 2.89
N ASP A 36 -5.51 -13.73 2.95
CA ASP A 36 -5.74 -12.74 1.89
C ASP A 36 -4.76 -12.97 0.74
N ARG A 37 -5.15 -13.85 -0.18
CA ARG A 37 -4.33 -14.25 -1.32
C ARG A 37 -5.10 -14.16 -2.62
N ALA A 38 -4.40 -13.77 -3.68
CA ALA A 38 -4.96 -13.71 -5.02
C ALA A 38 -3.96 -14.24 -6.06
N THR A 39 -4.51 -14.87 -7.09
CA THR A 39 -3.78 -15.38 -8.25
C THR A 39 -4.61 -15.17 -9.51
N GLY A 40 -3.99 -15.22 -10.69
CA GLY A 40 -4.67 -15.01 -11.97
C GLY A 40 -5.21 -13.58 -12.12
N SER A 41 -6.43 -13.45 -12.64
CA SER A 41 -7.13 -12.18 -12.76
C SER A 41 -7.89 -11.85 -11.47
N TYR A 42 -7.66 -10.66 -10.92
CA TYR A 42 -8.30 -10.24 -9.68
C TYR A 42 -8.27 -8.72 -9.52
N SER A 43 -9.03 -8.20 -8.56
CA SER A 43 -8.89 -6.83 -8.09
C SER A 43 -8.77 -6.75 -6.58
N VAL A 44 -8.00 -5.77 -6.11
CA VAL A 44 -7.86 -5.42 -4.69
C VAL A 44 -8.25 -3.97 -4.52
N SER A 45 -8.95 -3.65 -3.43
CA SER A 45 -9.13 -2.26 -3.01
C SER A 45 -9.20 -2.11 -1.49
N ALA A 46 -8.86 -0.91 -1.02
CA ALA A 46 -9.12 -0.46 0.34
C ALA A 46 -9.18 1.08 0.39
N THR A 47 -9.93 1.60 1.36
CA THR A 47 -9.96 3.04 1.66
C THR A 47 -8.95 3.36 2.75
N PHE A 48 -8.26 4.49 2.62
CA PHE A 48 -7.27 4.98 3.56
C PHE A 48 -7.63 6.40 3.96
N THR A 49 -7.61 6.71 5.25
CA THR A 49 -7.79 8.07 5.76
C THR A 49 -6.60 8.44 6.62
N GLN A 50 -5.70 9.27 6.09
CA GLN A 50 -4.70 9.96 6.91
C GLN A 50 -5.42 10.98 7.78
N THR A 51 -5.15 10.99 9.08
CA THR A 51 -5.93 11.78 10.06
C THR A 51 -5.20 13.03 10.55
N LYS A 52 -3.89 13.11 10.33
CA LYS A 52 -3.06 14.25 10.74
C LYS A 52 -1.82 14.39 9.86
N ASN A 53 -1.21 15.56 9.90
CA ASN A 53 0.02 15.84 9.19
C ASN A 53 1.18 14.93 9.65
N PRO A 54 1.85 14.21 8.72
CA PRO A 54 3.10 13.53 9.03
C PRO A 54 4.25 14.52 9.13
N ARG A 55 5.34 14.11 9.78
CA ARG A 55 6.57 14.93 9.89
C ARG A 55 7.28 15.15 8.55
N HIS A 56 7.12 14.21 7.62
CA HIS A 56 7.63 14.24 6.26
C HIS A 56 6.54 13.73 5.31
N PRO A 57 6.56 14.08 4.01
CA PRO A 57 5.68 13.45 3.04
C PRO A 57 5.89 11.94 3.07
N GLU A 58 4.88 11.18 3.53
CA GLU A 58 4.98 9.74 3.71
C GLU A 58 3.78 9.00 3.12
N GLY A 59 4.07 7.79 2.62
CA GLY A 59 3.16 7.05 1.78
C GLY A 59 2.37 5.96 2.51
N TYR A 60 1.12 5.75 2.08
CA TYR A 60 0.29 4.63 2.50
C TYR A 60 -0.39 3.99 1.28
N GLY A 61 -0.71 2.71 1.39
CA GLY A 61 -1.46 2.01 0.35
C GLY A 61 -1.39 0.49 0.44
N LEU A 62 -1.35 -0.16 -0.72
CA LEU A 62 -1.57 -1.60 -0.88
C LEU A 62 -0.28 -2.34 -1.21
N ILE A 63 -0.23 -3.61 -0.83
CA ILE A 63 0.73 -4.60 -1.37
C ILE A 63 -0.02 -5.71 -2.12
N VAL A 64 0.61 -6.26 -3.16
CA VAL A 64 0.16 -7.44 -3.88
C VAL A 64 1.33 -8.35 -4.23
N GLY A 65 1.05 -9.62 -4.55
CA GLY A 65 2.09 -10.58 -4.90
C GLY A 65 3.02 -10.93 -3.74
N GLY A 66 2.54 -10.78 -2.51
CA GLY A 66 3.30 -10.98 -1.29
C GLY A 66 3.77 -12.41 -1.11
N SER A 67 5.07 -12.58 -0.91
CA SER A 67 5.70 -13.84 -0.55
C SER A 67 6.75 -13.61 0.53
N ARG A 68 6.87 -14.57 1.46
CA ARG A 68 7.87 -14.55 2.56
C ARG A 68 7.88 -13.23 3.33
N LEU A 69 6.70 -12.64 3.57
CA LEU A 69 6.58 -11.25 4.03
C LEU A 69 7.23 -10.99 5.39
N GLY A 70 7.35 -12.01 6.25
CA GLY A 70 8.04 -11.93 7.54
C GLY A 70 9.54 -12.22 7.49
N GLU A 71 10.10 -12.58 6.34
CA GLU A 71 11.48 -13.05 6.20
C GLU A 71 12.37 -12.03 5.45
N SER A 72 13.68 -12.28 5.45
CA SER A 72 14.66 -11.48 4.69
C SER A 72 14.52 -11.61 3.17
N ARG A 73 13.84 -12.66 2.68
CA ARG A 73 13.58 -12.86 1.23
C ARG A 73 12.17 -12.41 0.84
N ASN A 74 11.61 -11.44 1.55
CA ASN A 74 10.29 -10.89 1.23
C ASN A 74 10.24 -10.31 -0.20
N ARG A 75 9.13 -10.56 -0.89
CA ARG A 75 8.86 -9.96 -2.21
C ARG A 75 7.41 -9.55 -2.34
N TYR A 76 7.18 -8.40 -2.94
CA TYR A 76 5.85 -7.86 -3.22
C TYR A 76 5.94 -6.59 -4.07
N THR A 77 4.89 -6.32 -4.85
CA THR A 77 4.63 -5.01 -5.44
C THR A 77 3.88 -4.17 -4.43
N TYR A 78 4.18 -2.88 -4.33
CA TYR A 78 3.43 -1.95 -3.49
C TYR A 78 3.09 -0.67 -4.25
N PHE A 79 1.86 -0.20 -4.01
CA PHE A 79 1.29 1.00 -4.59
C PHE A 79 0.86 1.93 -3.46
N LEU A 80 1.45 3.12 -3.42
CA LEU A 80 1.25 4.09 -2.35
C LEU A 80 0.79 5.43 -2.91
N VAL A 81 0.08 6.18 -2.09
CA VAL A 81 -0.19 7.61 -2.29
C VAL A 81 0.33 8.42 -1.11
N ARG A 82 0.53 9.72 -1.33
CA ARG A 82 0.96 10.71 -0.33
C ARG A 82 -0.02 11.88 -0.25
N GLY A 83 0.00 12.56 0.89
CA GLY A 83 -0.80 13.77 1.13
C GLY A 83 -0.46 14.95 0.21
N ASP A 84 0.63 14.91 -0.54
CA ASP A 84 0.98 15.94 -1.54
C ASP A 84 0.32 15.72 -2.92
N GLY A 85 -0.51 14.68 -3.06
CA GLY A 85 -1.20 14.37 -4.32
C GLY A 85 -0.36 13.55 -5.29
N THR A 86 0.66 12.84 -4.77
CA THR A 86 1.51 11.95 -5.56
C THR A 86 1.23 10.48 -5.28
N PHE A 87 1.60 9.63 -6.23
CA PHE A 87 1.59 8.17 -6.09
C PHE A 87 2.95 7.55 -6.44
N LEU A 88 3.15 6.30 -6.01
CA LEU A 88 4.38 5.55 -6.24
C LEU A 88 4.06 4.07 -6.45
N VAL A 89 4.68 3.45 -7.45
CA VAL A 89 4.72 1.99 -7.59
C VAL A 89 6.16 1.51 -7.49
N LYS A 90 6.40 0.52 -6.63
CA LYS A 90 7.71 -0.10 -6.43
C LYS A 90 7.55 -1.58 -6.13
N ARG A 91 8.66 -2.30 -6.25
CA ARG A 91 8.78 -3.69 -5.80
C ARG A 91 9.76 -3.79 -4.64
N ARG A 92 9.40 -4.57 -3.62
CA ARG A 92 10.36 -5.11 -2.66
C ARG A 92 10.90 -6.42 -3.22
N VAL A 93 12.21 -6.57 -3.27
CA VAL A 93 12.86 -7.75 -3.89
C VAL A 93 13.63 -8.63 -2.91
N ALA A 94 14.07 -8.07 -1.77
CA ALA A 94 14.58 -8.81 -0.60
C ALA A 94 14.83 -7.81 0.54
N GLY A 95 14.49 -8.16 1.78
CA GLY A 95 14.70 -7.36 2.98
C GLY A 95 14.16 -5.94 2.83
N ASP A 96 15.08 -4.99 2.71
CA ASP A 96 14.77 -3.58 2.45
C ASP A 96 15.09 -3.12 1.02
N SER A 97 15.68 -3.97 0.19
CA SER A 97 16.00 -3.69 -1.21
C SER A 97 14.75 -3.54 -2.06
N THR A 98 14.74 -2.49 -2.89
CA THR A 98 13.59 -2.14 -3.72
C THR A 98 13.99 -1.82 -5.15
N VAL A 99 13.08 -2.05 -6.09
CA VAL A 99 13.18 -1.61 -7.49
C VAL A 99 12.06 -0.61 -7.77
N GLN A 100 12.40 0.46 -8.49
CA GLN A 100 11.44 1.46 -8.94
C GLN A 100 10.60 0.92 -10.11
N VAL A 101 9.29 1.15 -10.09
CA VAL A 101 8.41 0.87 -11.23
C VAL A 101 7.98 2.19 -11.86
N THR A 102 7.52 3.14 -11.04
CA THR A 102 7.40 4.54 -11.44
C THR A 102 8.73 5.27 -11.25
N ASN A 103 8.94 6.39 -11.95
CA ASN A 103 10.12 7.24 -11.75
C ASN A 103 9.97 8.09 -10.47
N GLY A 104 9.98 7.42 -9.32
CA GLY A 104 9.72 8.05 -8.02
C GLY A 104 8.25 8.43 -7.81
N TRP A 105 8.02 9.42 -6.95
CA TRP A 105 6.70 9.94 -6.65
C TRP A 105 6.17 10.77 -7.82
N THR A 106 5.07 10.34 -8.41
CA THR A 106 4.47 10.92 -9.61
C THR A 106 3.18 11.67 -9.24
N PRO A 107 2.99 12.94 -9.65
CA PRO A 107 1.74 13.66 -9.41
C PRO A 107 0.55 13.01 -10.09
N SER A 108 -0.64 13.08 -9.47
CA SER A 108 -1.90 12.72 -10.11
C SER A 108 -3.08 13.46 -9.47
N ASP A 109 -3.92 14.08 -10.28
CA ASP A 109 -5.16 14.74 -9.84
C ASP A 109 -6.20 13.74 -9.29
N ALA A 110 -5.97 12.44 -9.48
CA ALA A 110 -6.79 11.39 -8.86
C ALA A 110 -6.51 11.22 -7.37
N VAL A 111 -5.35 11.68 -6.87
CA VAL A 111 -4.96 11.56 -5.45
C VAL A 111 -5.41 12.82 -4.71
N VAL A 112 -6.29 12.63 -3.73
CA VAL A 112 -6.74 13.70 -2.84
C VAL A 112 -5.56 14.15 -1.97
N LYS A 113 -5.23 15.44 -2.07
CA LYS A 113 -4.24 16.10 -1.23
C LYS A 113 -4.75 16.23 0.20
N ALA A 114 -3.83 16.19 1.15
CA ALA A 114 -4.13 16.48 2.54
C ALA A 114 -4.54 17.94 2.71
N ASP A 115 -5.55 18.18 3.54
CA ASP A 115 -5.97 19.53 3.94
C ASP A 115 -4.96 20.17 4.91
N SER A 116 -5.28 21.37 5.42
CA SER A 116 -4.43 22.09 6.38
C SER A 116 -4.23 21.34 7.71
N ALA A 117 -5.16 20.47 8.10
CA ALA A 117 -5.02 19.59 9.27
C ALA A 117 -4.21 18.32 8.95
N GLY A 118 -3.89 18.10 7.68
CA GLY A 118 -3.20 16.92 7.20
C GLY A 118 -4.12 15.74 6.94
N GLN A 119 -5.43 15.97 6.83
CA GLN A 119 -6.40 14.92 6.56
C GLN A 119 -6.57 14.69 5.07
N ALA A 120 -6.54 13.42 4.65
CA ALA A 120 -6.83 13.01 3.29
C ALA A 120 -7.46 11.62 3.31
N THR A 121 -8.52 11.45 2.52
CA THR A 121 -9.12 10.13 2.27
C THR A 121 -8.94 9.73 0.82
N ASN A 122 -8.37 8.56 0.59
CA ASN A 122 -8.16 7.98 -0.73
C ASN A 122 -8.59 6.52 -0.76
N GLN A 123 -9.41 6.12 -1.72
CA GLN A 123 -9.60 4.72 -2.06
C GLN A 123 -8.53 4.31 -3.06
N LEU A 124 -7.72 3.31 -2.72
CA LEU A 124 -6.75 2.74 -3.64
C LEU A 124 -7.26 1.42 -4.18
N GLY A 125 -6.97 1.18 -5.45
CA GLY A 125 -7.34 -0.03 -6.17
C GLY A 125 -6.22 -0.54 -7.05
N LEU A 126 -6.25 -1.84 -7.32
CA LEU A 126 -5.40 -2.49 -8.29
C LEU A 126 -6.19 -3.57 -9.01
N VAL A 127 -6.06 -3.65 -10.33
CA VAL A 127 -6.68 -4.67 -11.18
C VAL A 127 -5.58 -5.42 -11.93
N VAL A 128 -5.49 -6.73 -11.70
CA VAL A 128 -4.66 -7.64 -12.50
C VAL A 128 -5.58 -8.31 -13.51
N ALA A 129 -5.31 -8.09 -14.80
CA ALA A 129 -6.09 -8.68 -15.88
C ALA A 129 -5.18 -8.99 -17.07
N GLY A 130 -5.11 -10.28 -17.45
CA GLY A 130 -4.26 -10.74 -18.54
C GLY A 130 -2.79 -10.35 -18.33
N ARG A 131 -2.26 -9.49 -19.20
CA ARG A 131 -0.85 -9.07 -19.19
C ARG A 131 -0.62 -7.71 -18.53
N ALA A 132 -1.66 -7.10 -17.94
CA ALA A 132 -1.60 -5.76 -17.40
C ALA A 132 -1.98 -5.72 -15.91
N VAL A 133 -1.41 -4.73 -15.22
CA VAL A 133 -1.79 -4.32 -13.87
C VAL A 133 -2.12 -2.84 -13.92
N THR A 134 -3.36 -2.50 -13.62
CA THR A 134 -3.86 -1.12 -13.57
C THR A 134 -3.98 -0.69 -12.12
N PHE A 135 -3.37 0.44 -11.79
CA PHE A 135 -3.38 1.06 -10.46
C PHE A 135 -4.36 2.22 -10.46
N LEU A 136 -5.21 2.28 -9.43
CA LEU A 136 -6.29 3.25 -9.35
C LEU A 136 -6.23 4.04 -8.04
N ALA A 137 -6.42 5.35 -8.13
CA ALA A 137 -6.74 6.20 -6.99
C ALA A 137 -8.15 6.79 -7.21
N ASN A 138 -9.02 6.63 -6.23
CA ASN A 138 -10.39 7.15 -6.24
C ASN A 138 -11.16 6.78 -7.53
N GLY A 139 -11.02 5.53 -7.96
CA GLY A 139 -11.66 4.98 -9.16
C GLY A 139 -11.06 5.42 -10.49
N LYS A 140 -10.06 6.30 -10.51
CA LYS A 140 -9.35 6.75 -11.72
C LYS A 140 -8.02 6.01 -11.86
N GLU A 141 -7.71 5.59 -13.08
CA GLU A 141 -6.39 5.05 -13.39
C GLU A 141 -5.31 6.11 -13.19
N VAL A 142 -4.25 5.75 -12.45
CA VAL A 142 -3.06 6.59 -12.27
C VAL A 142 -1.84 6.03 -12.99
N TYR A 143 -1.83 4.71 -13.23
CA TYR A 143 -0.72 4.03 -13.87
C TYR A 143 -1.13 2.64 -14.33
N THR A 144 -0.52 2.17 -15.42
CA THR A 144 -0.61 0.78 -15.88
C THR A 144 0.80 0.25 -16.17
N ALA A 145 1.08 -0.98 -15.74
CA ALA A 145 2.31 -1.69 -16.02
C ALA A 145 2.04 -3.11 -16.54
N ARG A 146 3.06 -3.72 -17.15
CA ARG A 146 3.00 -5.12 -17.55
C ARG A 146 3.03 -6.00 -16.31
N ALA A 147 2.15 -7.00 -16.26
CA ALA A 147 2.10 -7.94 -15.14
C ALA A 147 3.40 -8.73 -14.96
N ALA A 148 4.15 -8.97 -16.05
CA ALA A 148 5.44 -9.65 -16.02
C ALA A 148 6.53 -8.87 -15.27
N ASP A 149 6.39 -7.55 -15.15
CA ASP A 149 7.38 -6.69 -14.50
C ASP A 149 7.12 -6.55 -13.00
N LEU A 150 6.04 -7.15 -12.50
CA LEU A 150 5.49 -7.00 -11.16
C LEU A 150 5.32 -8.33 -10.43
N ASP A 151 5.27 -8.27 -9.10
CA ASP A 151 4.76 -9.37 -8.29
C ASP A 151 3.25 -9.25 -8.21
N THR A 152 2.52 -10.24 -8.74
CA THR A 152 1.05 -10.26 -8.82
C THR A 152 0.40 -11.50 -8.22
N GLN A 153 1.18 -12.48 -7.78
CA GLN A 153 0.67 -13.76 -7.29
C GLN A 153 1.07 -13.94 -5.83
N GLY A 154 0.10 -14.07 -4.92
CA GLY A 154 0.36 -14.28 -3.51
C GLY A 154 -0.46 -13.41 -2.58
N ILE A 155 0.12 -13.07 -1.44
CA ILE A 155 -0.55 -12.33 -0.36
C ILE A 155 -0.83 -10.88 -0.81
N VAL A 156 -1.99 -10.37 -0.41
CA VAL A 156 -2.33 -8.96 -0.52
C VAL A 156 -2.45 -8.36 0.87
N GLY A 157 -2.26 -7.05 0.98
CA GLY A 157 -2.25 -6.40 2.28
C GLY A 157 -2.04 -4.90 2.19
N TYR A 158 -1.64 -4.32 3.31
CA TYR A 158 -1.39 -2.90 3.44
C TYR A 158 0.10 -2.61 3.61
N ARG A 159 0.49 -1.45 3.10
CA ARG A 159 1.78 -0.82 3.39
C ARG A 159 1.51 0.59 3.92
N VAL A 160 2.09 0.90 5.08
CA VAL A 160 2.03 2.24 5.64
C VAL A 160 3.46 2.61 6.04
N ASN A 161 3.96 3.74 5.53
CA ASN A 161 5.29 4.22 5.86
C ASN A 161 5.35 4.79 7.28
N HIS A 162 6.53 5.25 7.67
CA HIS A 162 6.85 5.66 9.03
C HIS A 162 6.15 6.99 9.40
N ASN A 163 6.00 7.25 10.71
CA ASN A 163 5.46 8.51 11.25
C ASN A 163 4.05 8.90 10.73
N LEU A 164 3.24 7.90 10.34
CA LEU A 164 1.89 8.09 9.82
C LEU A 164 0.82 7.70 10.85
N ASP A 165 -0.35 8.33 10.70
CA ASP A 165 -1.57 8.05 11.45
C ASP A 165 -2.72 7.89 10.46
N VAL A 166 -3.18 6.65 10.29
CA VAL A 166 -4.02 6.27 9.16
C VAL A 166 -5.09 5.29 9.60
N HIS A 167 -6.33 5.60 9.25
CA HIS A 167 -7.41 4.63 9.25
C HIS A 167 -7.37 3.80 7.96
N LEU A 168 -7.30 2.48 8.11
CA LEU A 168 -7.29 1.48 7.05
C LEU A 168 -8.67 0.83 7.00
N GLY A 169 -9.42 1.10 5.92
CA GLY A 169 -10.67 0.42 5.62
C GLY A 169 -10.44 -1.05 5.27
N ALA A 170 -11.52 -1.83 5.21
CA ALA A 170 -11.47 -3.25 4.90
C ALA A 170 -10.78 -3.55 3.56
N LEU A 171 -9.94 -4.58 3.54
CA LEU A 171 -9.30 -5.07 2.33
C LEU A 171 -10.30 -5.91 1.53
N VAL A 172 -10.63 -5.48 0.33
CA VAL A 172 -11.56 -6.17 -0.56
C VAL A 172 -10.78 -6.84 -1.67
N VAL A 173 -10.84 -8.17 -1.74
CA VAL A 173 -10.21 -8.99 -2.78
C VAL A 173 -11.29 -9.68 -3.59
N ARG A 174 -11.31 -9.47 -4.90
CA ARG A 174 -12.29 -10.08 -5.82
C ARG A 174 -11.56 -10.85 -6.90
N LYS A 175 -11.79 -12.16 -6.96
CA LYS A 175 -11.37 -12.99 -8.11
C LYS A 175 -12.25 -12.65 -9.31
N ARG A 176 -11.66 -12.68 -10.50
CA ARG A 176 -12.36 -12.44 -11.77
C ARG A 176 -12.38 -13.69 -12.61
#